data_AF-A0A7V3HCS5-F1
#
_entry.id   AF-A0A7V3HCS5-F1
#
_cell.length_a   1.000
_cell.length_b   1.000
_cell.length_c   1.000
_cell.angle_alpha   90.00
_cell.angle_beta   90.00
_cell.angle_gamma   90.00
#
_symmetry.space_group_name_H-M   'P 1'
#
loop_
_entity.id
_entity.type
_entity.pdbx_description
1 polymer ?
#
loop_
_entity_poly.entity_id
_entity_poly.type
_entity_poly.pdbx_seq_one_letter_code
_entity_poly.pdbx_strand_id
1 'polypeptide(L)'
;MQITEDEFREILSEVLSDDFYNYDSFLKIVDIEFTDKVPTLSVSIEERPTMKVNIDFINRHCKTGEHVKALIFHELLHITLGHNLIIPEDDRKALINNIAFDCVINMIIHKIKGNKYSSVMTNIYSRIRS
;
A
#
# COMPACT_ATOMS: atom_id res chain seq x y z
N MET A 1 6.99 4.69 -14.58
CA MET A 1 6.02 5.77 -14.88
C MET A 1 6.57 7.05 -14.27
N GLN A 2 6.08 8.23 -14.63
CA GLN A 2 6.42 9.47 -13.92
C GLN A 2 5.10 10.13 -13.54
N ILE A 3 4.79 10.14 -12.26
CA ILE A 3 3.64 10.85 -11.68
C ILE A 3 4.11 11.89 -10.68
N THR A 4 3.31 12.93 -10.56
CA THR A 4 3.40 14.01 -9.58
C THR A 4 2.60 13.68 -8.32
N GLU A 5 2.77 14.50 -7.28
CA GLU A 5 1.97 14.41 -6.06
C GLU A 5 0.47 14.62 -6.33
N ASP A 6 0.12 15.55 -7.23
CA ASP A 6 -1.27 15.84 -7.59
C ASP A 6 -1.91 14.66 -8.33
N GLU A 7 -1.21 14.07 -9.31
CA GLU A 7 -1.68 12.87 -9.99
C GLU A 7 -1.84 11.68 -9.04
N PHE A 8 -0.97 11.56 -8.03
CA PHE A 8 -1.16 10.54 -6.98
C PHE A 8 -2.44 10.78 -6.19
N ARG A 9 -2.75 12.03 -5.82
CA ARG A 9 -4.00 12.39 -5.12
C ARG A 9 -5.23 12.08 -5.98
N GLU A 10 -5.18 12.31 -7.27
CA GLU A 10 -6.26 11.95 -8.20
C GLU A 10 -6.47 10.44 -8.24
N ILE A 11 -5.40 9.65 -8.39
CA ILE A 11 -5.47 8.18 -8.37
C ILE A 11 -6.01 7.68 -7.03
N LEU A 12 -5.57 8.27 -5.92
CA LEU A 12 -6.07 7.93 -4.59
C LEU A 12 -7.57 8.23 -4.47
N SER A 13 -8.02 9.39 -4.94
CA SER A 13 -9.45 9.74 -4.96
C SER A 13 -10.25 8.73 -5.78
N GLU A 14 -9.73 8.28 -6.93
CA GLU A 14 -10.37 7.26 -7.75
C GLU A 14 -10.50 5.92 -7.00
N VAL A 15 -9.44 5.47 -6.34
CA VAL A 15 -9.43 4.24 -5.52
C VAL A 15 -10.45 4.30 -4.40
N LEU A 16 -10.57 5.45 -3.74
CA LEU A 16 -11.46 5.64 -2.59
C LEU A 16 -12.93 5.74 -3.01
N SER A 17 -13.19 6.25 -4.21
CA SER A 17 -14.53 6.27 -4.82
C SER A 17 -14.99 4.93 -5.39
N ASP A 18 -14.12 3.90 -5.38
CA ASP A 18 -14.50 2.54 -5.79
C ASP A 18 -15.40 1.91 -4.71
N ASP A 19 -16.68 1.75 -5.04
CA ASP A 19 -17.77 1.27 -4.17
C ASP A 19 -17.48 -0.06 -3.45
N PHE A 20 -16.48 -0.83 -3.92
CA PHE A 20 -16.19 -2.17 -3.43
C PHE A 20 -15.79 -2.23 -1.94
N TYR A 21 -15.27 -1.13 -1.38
CA TYR A 21 -14.70 -1.15 -0.02
C TYR A 21 -15.27 -0.07 0.93
N ASN A 22 -16.10 0.85 0.42
CA ASN A 22 -16.74 1.91 1.22
C ASN A 22 -15.74 2.67 2.13
N TYR A 23 -14.65 3.15 1.52
CA TYR A 23 -13.56 3.86 2.19
C TYR A 23 -13.89 5.32 2.56
N ASP A 24 -15.14 5.77 2.43
CA ASP A 24 -15.56 7.14 2.83
C ASP A 24 -15.28 7.46 4.30
N SER A 25 -15.27 6.43 5.15
CA SER A 25 -14.88 6.56 6.56
C SER A 25 -13.36 6.75 6.73
N PHE A 26 -12.57 6.30 5.76
CA PHE A 26 -11.12 6.26 5.76
C PHE A 26 -10.49 7.64 5.47
N LEU A 27 -11.09 8.42 4.55
CA LEU A 27 -10.71 9.81 4.27
C LEU A 27 -10.82 10.73 5.48
N LYS A 28 -11.70 10.42 6.43
CA LYS A 28 -11.83 11.19 7.68
C LYS A 28 -10.68 10.95 8.64
N ILE A 29 -9.90 9.89 8.42
CA ILE A 29 -9.00 9.32 9.42
C ILE A 29 -7.54 9.33 8.93
N VAL A 30 -7.27 9.39 7.62
CA VAL A 30 -5.91 9.33 7.07
C VAL A 30 -5.38 10.68 6.57
N ASP A 31 -4.26 11.15 7.12
CA ASP A 31 -3.47 12.26 6.56
C ASP A 31 -2.54 11.77 5.42
N ILE A 32 -2.14 12.65 4.50
CA ILE A 32 -1.25 12.28 3.38
C ILE A 32 0.00 13.15 3.43
N GLU A 33 1.14 12.50 3.71
CA GLU A 33 2.46 13.13 3.75
C GLU A 33 3.30 12.63 2.56
N PHE A 34 3.64 13.51 1.63
CA PHE A 34 4.66 13.20 0.62
C PHE A 34 6.05 13.41 1.24
N THR A 35 6.87 12.36 1.22
CA THR A 35 8.13 12.35 1.96
C THR A 35 9.08 11.30 1.41
N ASP A 36 10.37 11.61 1.42
CA ASP A 36 11.47 10.71 1.08
C ASP A 36 12.02 9.95 2.30
N LYS A 37 11.54 10.29 3.51
CA LYS A 37 11.97 9.69 4.78
C LYS A 37 11.60 8.22 4.92
N VAL A 38 10.58 7.77 4.19
CA VAL A 38 10.23 6.36 4.05
C VAL A 38 10.68 5.86 2.67
N PRO A 39 11.24 4.65 2.56
CA PRO A 39 11.74 4.15 1.28
C PRO A 39 10.63 3.71 0.31
N THR A 40 9.38 3.63 0.77
CA THR A 40 8.23 3.08 0.04
C THR A 40 6.97 3.93 0.25
N LEU A 41 5.82 3.44 -0.23
CA LEU A 41 4.51 3.86 0.25
C LEU A 41 4.24 3.08 1.56
N SER A 42 3.75 3.76 2.60
CA SER A 42 3.43 3.14 3.89
C SER A 42 2.33 3.89 4.61
N VAL A 43 1.67 3.24 5.56
CA VAL A 43 0.73 3.91 6.46
C VAL A 43 1.15 3.77 7.92
N SER A 44 1.08 4.87 8.68
CA SER A 44 1.45 4.87 10.10
C SER A 44 0.42 4.16 10.98
N ILE A 45 0.88 3.73 12.15
CA ILE A 45 0.07 3.05 13.18
C ILE A 45 -0.15 4.03 14.32
N GLU A 46 -1.11 4.93 14.16
CA GLU A 46 -1.48 5.92 15.18
C GLU A 46 -3.00 6.14 15.20
N GLU A 47 -3.53 6.88 16.17
CA GLU A 47 -4.98 7.13 16.32
C GLU A 47 -5.57 7.82 15.07
N ARG A 48 -4.75 8.61 14.37
CA ARG A 48 -5.04 9.20 13.07
C ARG A 48 -3.95 8.80 12.06
N PRO A 49 -4.07 7.65 11.39
CA PRO A 49 -3.06 7.15 10.44
C PRO A 49 -2.63 8.21 9.41
N THR A 50 -1.39 8.13 8.97
CA THR A 50 -0.79 9.00 7.96
C THR A 50 -0.23 8.12 6.86
N MET A 51 -0.72 8.28 5.64
CA MET A 51 -0.15 7.67 4.44
C MET A 51 1.08 8.46 4.02
N LYS A 52 2.26 7.85 4.23
CA LYS A 52 3.55 8.40 3.83
C LYS A 52 3.88 7.91 2.43
N VAL A 53 4.02 8.85 1.50
CA VAL A 53 4.14 8.56 0.07
C VAL A 53 5.49 9.01 -0.44
N ASN A 54 6.32 8.05 -0.84
CA ASN A 54 7.54 8.32 -1.58
C ASN A 54 7.27 8.24 -3.09
N ILE A 55 7.20 9.39 -3.76
CA ILE A 55 6.93 9.49 -5.20
C ILE A 55 8.04 8.83 -6.03
N ASP A 56 9.30 8.95 -5.62
CA ASP A 56 10.42 8.35 -6.34
C ASP A 56 10.34 6.82 -6.33
N PHE A 57 9.90 6.23 -5.21
CA PHE A 57 9.61 4.81 -5.13
C PHE A 57 8.52 4.41 -6.12
N ILE A 58 7.41 5.15 -6.16
CA ILE A 58 6.31 4.87 -7.09
C ILE A 58 6.79 4.96 -8.53
N ASN A 59 7.52 6.02 -8.90
CA ASN A 59 8.00 6.21 -10.27
C ASN A 59 8.99 5.12 -10.70
N ARG A 60 9.78 4.62 -9.74
CA ARG A 60 10.74 3.53 -9.95
C ARG A 60 10.07 2.16 -10.11
N HIS A 61 9.03 1.86 -9.34
CA HIS A 61 8.45 0.50 -9.24
C HIS A 61 7.11 0.34 -9.97
N CYS A 62 6.31 1.40 -10.10
CA CYS A 62 5.05 1.39 -10.81
C CYS A 62 5.23 1.71 -12.30
N LYS A 63 4.67 0.85 -13.15
CA LYS A 63 4.71 0.99 -14.62
C LYS A 63 3.40 1.53 -15.17
N THR A 64 2.30 1.33 -14.46
CA THR A 64 0.95 1.76 -14.86
C THR A 64 0.20 2.35 -13.66
N GLY A 65 -0.93 3.02 -13.92
CA GLY A 65 -1.81 3.53 -12.85
C GLY A 65 -2.35 2.40 -11.96
N GLU A 66 -2.65 1.23 -12.52
CA GLU A 66 -3.09 0.04 -11.76
C GLU A 66 -2.04 -0.43 -10.75
N HIS A 67 -0.75 -0.26 -11.04
CA HIS A 67 0.31 -0.58 -10.08
C HIS A 67 0.24 0.37 -8.87
N VAL A 68 -0.01 1.67 -9.10
CA VAL A 68 -0.16 2.66 -8.02
C VAL A 68 -1.40 2.35 -7.19
N LYS A 69 -2.52 2.08 -7.86
CA LYS A 69 -3.76 1.64 -7.20
C LYS A 69 -3.55 0.38 -6.37
N ALA A 70 -2.77 -0.58 -6.87
CA ALA A 70 -2.45 -1.80 -6.14
C ALA A 70 -1.63 -1.52 -4.86
N LEU A 71 -0.67 -0.59 -4.88
CA LEU A 71 0.06 -0.19 -3.68
C LEU A 71 -0.84 0.51 -2.67
N ILE A 72 -1.72 1.39 -3.14
CA ILE A 72 -2.71 2.05 -2.27
C ILE A 72 -3.61 0.98 -1.63
N PHE A 73 -4.21 0.08 -2.43
CA PHE A 73 -5.02 -1.02 -1.90
C PHE A 73 -4.25 -1.90 -0.90
N HIS A 74 -2.97 -2.14 -1.12
CA HIS A 74 -2.13 -2.93 -0.22
C HIS A 74 -2.06 -2.29 1.17
N GLU A 75 -1.73 -1.01 1.26
CA GLU A 75 -1.68 -0.30 2.55
C GLU A 75 -3.06 -0.12 3.19
N LEU A 76 -4.10 0.09 2.38
CA LEU A 76 -5.47 0.14 2.89
C LEU A 76 -5.89 -1.19 3.51
N LEU A 77 -5.51 -2.32 2.89
CA LEU A 77 -5.78 -3.65 3.41
C LEU A 77 -4.99 -3.95 4.69
N HIS A 78 -3.78 -3.42 4.86
CA HIS A 78 -3.05 -3.52 6.13
C HIS A 78 -3.84 -2.93 7.29
N ILE A 79 -4.52 -1.80 7.06
CA ILE A 79 -5.41 -1.19 8.06
C ILE A 79 -6.68 -2.02 8.23
N THR A 80 -7.38 -2.34 7.14
CA THR A 80 -8.66 -3.07 7.20
C THR A 80 -8.52 -4.45 7.86
N LEU A 81 -7.43 -5.17 7.60
CA LEU A 81 -7.17 -6.50 8.16
C LEU A 81 -6.54 -6.45 9.54
N GLY A 82 -6.26 -5.25 10.07
CA GLY A 82 -5.78 -5.07 11.44
C GLY A 82 -4.43 -5.71 11.72
N HIS A 83 -3.55 -5.83 10.70
CA HIS A 83 -2.19 -6.34 10.91
C HIS A 83 -1.43 -5.53 11.98
N ASN A 84 -1.72 -4.22 12.01
CA ASN A 84 -1.24 -3.25 12.99
C ASN A 84 -1.64 -3.55 14.46
N LEU A 85 -2.54 -4.51 14.70
CA LEU A 85 -2.99 -4.91 16.05
C LEU A 85 -2.26 -6.16 16.57
N ILE A 86 -1.45 -6.81 15.74
CA ILE A 86 -0.67 -7.97 16.16
C ILE A 86 0.60 -7.46 16.83
N ILE A 87 0.69 -7.64 18.16
CA ILE A 87 1.90 -7.37 18.94
C ILE A 87 2.70 -8.67 19.00
N PRO A 88 3.74 -8.87 18.16
CA PRO A 88 4.57 -10.05 18.20
C PRO A 88 5.45 -10.06 19.45
N GLU A 89 5.68 -11.26 20.01
CA GLU A 89 6.50 -11.45 21.21
C GLU A 89 8.00 -11.15 20.97
N ASP A 90 8.47 -11.29 19.74
CA ASP A 90 9.85 -11.06 19.33
C ASP A 90 9.96 -10.59 17.87
N ASP A 91 11.13 -10.03 17.51
CA ASP A 91 11.40 -9.47 16.18
C ASP A 91 11.29 -10.51 15.05
N ARG A 92 11.57 -11.78 15.33
CA ARG A 92 11.49 -12.85 14.33
C ARG A 92 10.03 -13.19 14.02
N LYS A 93 9.18 -13.29 15.04
CA LYS A 93 7.73 -13.46 14.87
C LYS A 93 7.12 -12.24 14.18
N ALA A 94 7.61 -11.04 14.50
CA ALA A 94 7.21 -9.81 13.80
C ALA A 94 7.48 -9.92 12.30
N LEU A 95 8.71 -10.28 11.92
CA LEU A 95 9.09 -10.45 10.52
C LEU A 95 8.25 -11.52 9.80
N ILE A 96 8.04 -12.68 10.43
CA ILE A 96 7.24 -13.76 9.84
C ILE A 96 5.80 -13.31 9.63
N ASN A 97 5.21 -12.63 10.61
CA ASN A 97 3.85 -12.09 10.50
C ASN A 97 3.75 -11.07 9.37
N ASN A 98 4.69 -10.13 9.27
CA ASN A 98 4.70 -9.13 8.19
C ASN A 98 4.74 -9.81 6.82
N ILE A 99 5.63 -10.79 6.62
CA ILE A 99 5.73 -11.54 5.37
C ILE A 99 4.43 -12.30 5.06
N ALA A 100 3.85 -12.96 6.07
CA ALA A 100 2.61 -13.72 5.90
C ALA A 100 1.44 -12.80 5.51
N PHE A 101 1.31 -11.65 6.16
CA PHE A 101 0.28 -10.65 5.85
C PHE A 101 0.43 -10.08 4.45
N ASP A 102 1.64 -9.67 4.07
CA ASP A 102 1.94 -9.22 2.72
C ASP A 102 1.53 -10.27 1.67
N CYS A 103 1.82 -11.55 1.92
CA CYS A 103 1.44 -12.64 1.02
C CYS A 103 -0.09 -12.77 0.90
N VAL A 104 -0.82 -12.68 2.01
CA VAL A 104 -2.29 -12.74 2.02
C VAL A 104 -2.88 -11.55 1.28
N ILE A 105 -2.40 -10.33 1.55
CA ILE A 105 -2.86 -9.10 0.90
C ILE A 105 -2.58 -9.16 -0.60
N ASN A 106 -1.38 -9.57 -1.01
CA ASN A 106 -1.01 -9.71 -2.42
C ASN A 106 -1.88 -10.76 -3.14
N MET A 107 -2.21 -11.86 -2.47
CA MET A 107 -3.17 -12.85 -2.98
C MET A 107 -4.57 -12.25 -3.13
N ILE A 108 -5.06 -11.50 -2.14
CA ILE A 108 -6.37 -10.82 -2.19
C ILE A 108 -6.42 -9.86 -3.39
N ILE A 109 -5.42 -9.00 -3.56
CA ILE A 109 -5.32 -8.07 -4.68
C ILE A 109 -5.33 -8.83 -6.01
N HIS A 110 -4.55 -9.90 -6.13
CA HIS A 110 -4.53 -10.72 -7.34
C HIS A 110 -5.91 -11.34 -7.64
N LYS A 111 -6.59 -11.86 -6.62
CA LYS A 111 -7.90 -12.51 -6.78
C LYS A 111 -8.99 -11.52 -7.18
N ILE A 112 -8.99 -10.31 -6.63
CA ILE A 112 -10.06 -9.32 -6.85
C ILE A 112 -9.80 -8.49 -8.12
N LYS A 113 -8.56 -8.03 -8.34
CA LYS A 113 -8.21 -7.08 -9.40
C LYS A 113 -7.38 -7.71 -10.54
N GLY A 114 -6.89 -8.93 -10.36
CA GLY A 114 -6.16 -9.68 -11.37
C GLY A 114 -4.67 -9.31 -11.51
N ASN A 115 -4.04 -9.84 -12.56
CA ASN A 115 -2.60 -9.69 -12.80
C ASN A 115 -2.18 -8.24 -13.09
N LYS A 116 -3.06 -7.43 -13.70
CA LYS A 116 -2.74 -6.03 -14.03
C LYS A 116 -2.36 -5.20 -12.80
N TYR A 117 -2.99 -5.48 -11.66
CA TYR A 117 -2.70 -4.82 -10.39
C TYR A 117 -1.55 -5.51 -9.66
N SER A 118 -1.63 -6.82 -9.50
CA SER A 118 -0.70 -7.60 -8.66
C SER A 118 0.71 -7.75 -9.24
N SER A 119 0.91 -7.55 -10.54
CA SER A 119 2.24 -7.74 -11.17
C SER A 119 3.33 -6.78 -10.65
N VAL A 120 2.94 -5.66 -10.03
CA VAL A 120 3.89 -4.74 -9.35
C VAL A 120 4.64 -5.44 -8.22
N MET A 121 3.98 -6.34 -7.48
CA MET A 121 4.53 -6.99 -6.30
C MET A 121 5.74 -7.87 -6.65
N THR A 122 5.67 -8.59 -7.77
CA THR A 122 6.80 -9.37 -8.28
C THR A 122 8.02 -8.50 -8.59
N ASN A 123 7.82 -7.28 -9.09
CA ASN A 123 8.93 -6.35 -9.37
C ASN A 123 9.57 -5.80 -8.10
N ILE A 124 8.80 -5.64 -7.03
CA ILE A 124 9.29 -5.17 -5.73
C ILE A 124 10.12 -6.27 -5.05
N TYR A 125 9.56 -7.47 -4.90
CA TYR A 125 10.26 -8.56 -4.20
C TYR A 125 11.43 -9.18 -4.99
N SER A 126 11.41 -9.13 -6.32
CA SER A 126 12.55 -9.63 -7.14
C SER A 126 13.82 -8.81 -7.00
N ARG A 127 13.73 -7.54 -6.58
CA ARG A 127 14.87 -6.63 -6.39
C ARG A 127 15.42 -6.59 -4.96
N ILE A 128 14.79 -7.27 -4.01
CA ILE A 128 15.32 -7.46 -2.65
C ILE A 128 16.44 -8.55 -2.64
N ARG A 129 16.69 -9.19 -3.81
CA ARG A 129 17.72 -10.22 -4.01
C ARG A 129 18.98 -9.75 -4.76
N SER A 130 19.20 -8.45 -4.96
CA SER A 130 20.42 -7.92 -5.62
C SER A 130 21.24 -7.04 -4.70
#